data_AF-A0A8B6EM39-F1
#
_entry.id   AF-A0A8B6EM39-F1
#
_cell.length_a   1.000
_cell.length_b   1.000
_cell.length_c   1.000
_cell.angle_alpha   90.00
_cell.angle_beta   90.00
_cell.angle_gamma   90.00
#
_symmetry.space_group_name_H-M   'P 1'
#
loop_
_entity.id
_entity.type
_entity.pdbx_description
1 polymer ?
#
loop_
_entity_poly.entity_id
_entity_poly.type
_entity_poly.pdbx_seq_one_letter_code
_entity_poly.pdbx_strand_id
1 'polypeptide(L)'
;MAKATVLQNLYAELNKYKNNQEYDRALKIVNKILQEDSTDATAFHCKIVCLIKEDKFDQALTSINKAKDLSSGLHFEKAYCQYRLNRTKEALTTLRSVDKPDTRVKELLSQVLYRLEQYEECYNLYRDIIKSTEDDFEEERQTNLSAVVSSLQLWDKKDVGNPEFDESSYEICYNNACYFIGKEDWTNAEKKLRKAEIFCKKSFEDESDVTEEEIEEELGIIRVQLAYALQKQGRKDEAVKLNNQVTKNK
;
A
#
# COMPACT_ATOMS: atom_id res chain seq x y z
N MET A 1 -9.91 -39.53 -22.38
CA MET A 1 -10.24 -39.79 -20.96
C MET A 1 -9.02 -39.65 -20.05
N ALA A 2 -7.90 -40.33 -20.30
CA ALA A 2 -6.70 -40.25 -19.45
C ALA A 2 -6.18 -38.81 -19.19
N LYS A 3 -6.03 -37.98 -20.24
CA LYS A 3 -5.56 -36.59 -20.09
C LYS A 3 -6.47 -35.73 -19.21
N ALA A 4 -7.79 -35.88 -19.34
CA ALA A 4 -8.77 -35.15 -18.52
C ALA A 4 -8.67 -35.56 -17.04
N THR A 5 -8.49 -36.85 -16.76
CA THR A 5 -8.27 -37.35 -15.40
C THR A 5 -6.94 -36.86 -14.81
N VAL A 6 -5.88 -36.78 -15.60
CA VAL A 6 -4.58 -36.21 -15.18
C VAL A 6 -4.75 -34.73 -14.80
N LEU A 7 -5.37 -33.92 -15.67
CA LEU A 7 -5.62 -32.51 -15.39
C LEU A 7 -6.47 -32.30 -14.14
N GLN A 8 -7.53 -33.09 -13.96
CA GLN A 8 -8.37 -33.04 -12.78
C GLN A 8 -7.58 -33.29 -11.48
N ASN A 9 -6.70 -34.29 -11.47
CA ASN A 9 -5.85 -34.60 -10.33
C ASN A 9 -4.84 -33.47 -10.06
N LEU A 10 -4.23 -32.91 -11.10
CA LEU A 10 -3.30 -31.79 -10.97
C LEU A 10 -4.01 -30.54 -10.41
N TYR A 11 -5.24 -30.25 -10.82
CA TYR A 11 -6.02 -29.15 -10.27
C TYR A 11 -6.40 -29.36 -8.80
N ALA A 12 -6.73 -30.59 -8.41
CA ALA A 12 -6.99 -30.91 -7.01
C ALA A 12 -5.73 -30.68 -6.13
N GLU A 13 -4.56 -31.10 -6.62
CA GLU A 13 -3.28 -30.89 -5.95
C GLU A 13 -2.89 -29.39 -5.90
N LEU A 14 -3.11 -28.66 -7.01
CA LEU A 14 -2.91 -27.22 -7.06
C LEU A 14 -3.74 -26.48 -6.02
N ASN A 15 -5.04 -26.79 -5.94
CA ASN A 15 -5.94 -26.16 -4.98
C ASN A 15 -5.53 -26.45 -3.54
N LYS A 16 -5.07 -27.68 -3.25
CA LYS A 16 -4.52 -28.02 -1.93
C LYS A 16 -3.33 -27.12 -1.57
N TYR A 17 -2.34 -27.00 -2.44
CA TYR A 17 -1.16 -26.18 -2.16
C TYR A 17 -1.50 -24.68 -2.08
N LYS A 18 -2.42 -24.17 -2.91
CA LYS A 18 -2.88 -22.78 -2.83
C LYS A 18 -3.57 -22.47 -1.50
N ASN A 19 -4.45 -23.36 -1.04
CA ASN A 19 -5.17 -23.18 0.22
C ASN A 19 -4.23 -23.22 1.43
N ASN A 20 -3.17 -24.02 1.35
CA ASN A 20 -2.12 -24.08 2.36
C ASN A 20 -1.06 -22.97 2.22
N GLN A 21 -1.21 -22.07 1.23
CA GLN A 21 -0.23 -21.02 0.92
C GLN A 21 1.18 -21.56 0.58
N GLU A 22 1.27 -22.80 0.10
CA GLU A 22 2.52 -23.44 -0.34
C GLU A 22 2.81 -23.09 -1.82
N TYR A 23 3.01 -21.80 -2.11
CA TYR A 23 3.03 -21.28 -3.50
C TYR A 23 4.19 -21.83 -4.34
N ASP A 24 5.37 -22.07 -3.76
CA ASP A 24 6.47 -22.75 -4.44
C ASP A 24 6.12 -24.17 -4.93
N ARG A 25 5.31 -24.92 -4.16
CA ARG A 25 4.82 -26.25 -4.57
C ARG A 25 3.70 -26.11 -5.59
N ALA A 26 2.79 -25.17 -5.39
CA ALA A 26 1.74 -24.83 -6.35
C ALA A 26 2.33 -24.50 -7.73
N LEU A 27 3.43 -23.72 -7.80
CA LEU A 27 4.13 -23.39 -9.06
C LEU A 27 4.60 -24.63 -9.82
N LYS A 28 5.11 -25.65 -9.11
CA LYS A 28 5.52 -26.92 -9.74
C LYS A 28 4.33 -27.63 -10.37
N ILE A 29 3.17 -27.62 -9.70
CA ILE A 29 1.94 -28.23 -10.23
C ILE A 29 1.37 -27.44 -11.40
N VAL A 30 1.32 -26.12 -11.31
CA VAL A 30 0.89 -25.25 -12.42
C VAL A 30 1.74 -25.48 -13.67
N ASN A 31 3.06 -25.59 -13.53
CA ASN A 31 3.93 -25.85 -14.68
C ASN A 31 3.65 -27.23 -15.31
N LYS A 32 3.28 -28.25 -14.53
CA LYS A 32 2.83 -29.55 -15.09
C LYS A 32 1.50 -29.41 -15.84
N ILE A 33 0.54 -28.64 -15.30
CA ILE A 33 -0.73 -28.37 -15.99
C ILE A 33 -0.45 -27.68 -17.34
N LEU A 34 0.41 -26.67 -17.36
CA LEU A 34 0.77 -25.95 -18.58
C LEU A 34 1.62 -26.76 -19.58
N GLN A 35 2.28 -27.85 -19.14
CA GLN A 35 2.91 -28.81 -20.03
C GLN A 35 1.87 -29.69 -20.74
N GLU A 36 0.82 -30.07 -20.03
CA GLU A 36 -0.30 -30.84 -20.59
C GLU A 36 -1.19 -29.98 -21.48
N ASP A 37 -1.46 -28.73 -21.06
CA ASP A 37 -2.24 -27.75 -21.81
C ASP A 37 -1.63 -26.35 -21.69
N SER A 38 -0.83 -25.98 -22.70
CA SER A 38 -0.16 -24.69 -22.75
C SER A 38 -1.10 -23.50 -22.99
N THR A 39 -2.38 -23.76 -23.30
CA THR A 39 -3.40 -22.73 -23.57
C THR A 39 -4.34 -22.50 -22.40
N ASP A 40 -4.12 -23.20 -21.28
CA ASP A 40 -4.95 -23.08 -20.09
C ASP A 40 -4.73 -21.72 -19.39
N ALA A 41 -5.66 -20.79 -19.65
CA ALA A 41 -5.64 -19.44 -19.06
C ALA A 41 -5.79 -19.46 -17.53
N THR A 42 -6.49 -20.46 -16.96
CA THR A 42 -6.69 -20.57 -15.52
C THR A 42 -5.40 -21.01 -14.83
N ALA A 43 -4.70 -22.01 -15.40
CA ALA A 43 -3.39 -22.42 -14.94
C ALA A 43 -2.38 -21.29 -15.07
N PHE A 44 -2.39 -20.56 -16.19
CA PHE A 44 -1.52 -19.41 -16.40
C PHE A 44 -1.76 -18.30 -15.36
N HIS A 45 -3.02 -17.94 -15.10
CA HIS A 45 -3.34 -16.97 -14.03
C HIS A 45 -2.85 -17.45 -12.66
N CYS A 46 -3.07 -18.73 -12.32
CA CYS A 46 -2.54 -19.31 -11.07
C CYS A 46 -1.01 -19.23 -11.00
N LYS A 47 -0.29 -19.41 -12.12
CA LYS A 47 1.17 -19.24 -12.18
C LYS A 47 1.56 -17.83 -11.76
N ILE A 48 0.91 -16.82 -12.34
CA ILE A 48 1.20 -15.41 -12.08
C ILE A 48 0.93 -15.07 -10.62
N VAL A 49 -0.21 -15.50 -10.07
CA VAL A 49 -0.55 -15.28 -8.65
C VAL A 49 0.49 -15.92 -7.73
N CYS A 50 0.91 -17.16 -8.00
CA CYS A 50 1.93 -17.80 -7.18
C CYS A 50 3.29 -17.10 -7.27
N LEU A 51 3.69 -16.62 -8.46
CA LEU A 51 4.91 -15.82 -8.60
C LEU A 51 4.83 -14.51 -7.82
N ILE A 52 3.67 -13.83 -7.83
CA ILE A 52 3.44 -12.60 -7.04
C ILE A 52 3.52 -12.87 -5.54
N LYS A 53 2.91 -13.97 -5.06
CA LYS A 53 2.93 -14.35 -3.64
C LYS A 53 4.30 -14.77 -3.12
N GLU A 54 5.20 -15.13 -4.03
CA GLU A 54 6.60 -15.46 -3.77
C GLU A 54 7.55 -14.25 -4.01
N ASP A 55 7.00 -13.04 -4.15
CA ASP A 55 7.71 -11.80 -4.50
C ASP A 55 8.56 -11.88 -5.80
N LYS A 56 8.28 -12.85 -6.68
CA LYS A 56 8.96 -13.07 -7.97
C LYS A 56 8.37 -12.18 -9.09
N PHE A 57 8.30 -10.87 -8.85
CA PHE A 57 7.61 -9.90 -9.72
C PHE A 57 8.17 -9.84 -11.14
N ASP A 58 9.50 -9.84 -11.32
CA ASP A 58 10.12 -9.82 -12.65
C ASP A 58 9.77 -11.07 -13.47
N GLN A 59 9.69 -12.24 -12.82
CA GLN A 59 9.33 -13.49 -13.49
C GLN A 59 7.85 -13.49 -13.90
N ALA A 60 6.97 -12.99 -13.02
CA ALA A 60 5.56 -12.81 -13.33
C ALA A 60 5.37 -11.86 -14.52
N LEU A 61 5.98 -10.67 -14.47
CA LEU A 61 5.90 -9.68 -15.53
C LEU A 61 6.47 -10.21 -16.86
N THR A 62 7.59 -10.91 -16.83
CA THR A 62 8.17 -11.56 -18.01
C THR A 62 7.23 -12.60 -18.59
N SER A 63 6.57 -13.40 -17.75
CA SER A 63 5.61 -14.42 -18.18
C SER A 63 4.39 -13.78 -18.86
N ILE A 64 3.81 -12.74 -18.26
CA ILE A 64 2.68 -11.96 -18.81
C ILE A 64 3.04 -11.40 -20.19
N ASN A 65 4.21 -10.77 -20.31
CA ASN A 65 4.62 -10.13 -21.56
C ASN A 65 4.88 -11.13 -22.71
N LYS A 66 5.26 -12.37 -22.37
CA LYS A 66 5.51 -13.44 -23.36
C LYS A 66 4.23 -14.14 -23.82
N ALA A 67 3.25 -14.32 -22.93
CA ALA A 67 2.01 -15.04 -23.21
C ALA A 67 0.82 -14.09 -23.43
N LYS A 68 0.88 -13.26 -24.48
CA LYS A 68 -0.12 -12.22 -24.74
C LYS A 68 -1.55 -12.76 -24.82
N ASP A 69 -1.73 -13.92 -25.44
CA ASP A 69 -3.05 -14.54 -25.64
C ASP A 69 -3.70 -14.98 -24.32
N LEU A 70 -2.89 -15.34 -23.31
CA LEU A 70 -3.35 -15.76 -21.97
C LEU A 70 -3.42 -14.60 -20.97
N SER A 71 -2.95 -13.41 -21.36
CA SER A 71 -2.73 -12.27 -20.46
C SER A 71 -3.77 -11.17 -20.60
N SER A 72 -4.78 -11.32 -21.46
CA SER A 72 -5.81 -10.30 -21.72
C SER A 72 -6.59 -9.88 -20.47
N GLY A 73 -6.73 -10.76 -19.47
CA GLY A 73 -7.38 -10.48 -18.18
C GLY A 73 -6.45 -10.02 -17.05
N LEU A 74 -5.13 -9.96 -17.27
CA LEU A 74 -4.13 -9.84 -16.20
C LEU A 74 -3.58 -8.42 -16.01
N HIS A 75 -4.40 -7.42 -16.30
CA HIS A 75 -4.01 -6.01 -16.21
C HIS A 75 -3.62 -5.62 -14.77
N PHE A 76 -4.39 -6.09 -13.78
CA PHE A 76 -4.11 -5.84 -12.37
C PHE A 76 -2.77 -6.46 -11.95
N GLU A 77 -2.56 -7.75 -12.20
CA GLU A 77 -1.32 -8.45 -11.86
C GLU A 77 -0.11 -7.83 -12.56
N LYS A 78 -0.26 -7.46 -13.83
CA LYS A 78 0.78 -6.77 -14.59
C LYS A 78 1.15 -5.43 -13.96
N ALA A 79 0.15 -4.59 -13.68
CA ALA A 79 0.36 -3.30 -13.05
C ALA A 79 0.95 -3.42 -11.64
N TYR A 80 0.50 -4.42 -10.87
CA TYR A 80 1.04 -4.70 -9.54
C TYR A 80 2.52 -5.07 -9.60
N CYS A 81 2.91 -5.97 -10.51
CA CYS A 81 4.33 -6.28 -10.74
C CYS A 81 5.13 -5.05 -11.16
N GLN A 82 4.61 -4.22 -12.08
CA GLN A 82 5.27 -2.98 -12.49
C GLN A 82 5.45 -2.02 -11.30
N TYR A 83 4.43 -1.86 -10.46
CA TYR A 83 4.48 -1.04 -9.26
C TYR A 83 5.52 -1.53 -8.24
N ARG A 84 5.53 -2.83 -7.93
CA ARG A 84 6.49 -3.47 -7.00
C ARG A 84 7.93 -3.39 -7.51
N LEU A 85 8.14 -3.33 -8.82
CA LEU A 85 9.43 -3.14 -9.47
C LEU A 85 9.82 -1.67 -9.67
N ASN A 86 9.10 -0.74 -9.02
CA ASN A 86 9.30 0.71 -9.13
C ASN A 86 9.17 1.27 -10.55
N ARG A 87 8.44 0.57 -11.44
CA ARG A 87 8.12 1.00 -12.81
C ARG A 87 6.78 1.75 -12.82
N THR A 88 6.67 2.77 -11.97
CA THR A 88 5.40 3.41 -11.61
C THR A 88 4.65 4.01 -12.81
N LYS A 89 5.36 4.60 -13.79
CA LYS A 89 4.75 5.14 -15.02
C LYS A 89 4.15 4.05 -15.92
N GLU A 90 4.79 2.89 -15.97
CA GLU A 90 4.26 1.74 -16.71
C GLU A 90 3.01 1.18 -16.03
N ALA A 91 3.03 1.08 -14.69
CA ALA A 91 1.87 0.68 -13.90
C ALA A 91 0.67 1.62 -14.17
N LEU A 92 0.89 2.95 -14.15
CA LEU A 92 -0.13 3.94 -14.48
C LEU A 92 -0.74 3.69 -15.87
N THR A 93 0.11 3.44 -16.87
CA THR A 93 -0.33 3.18 -18.25
C THR A 93 -1.18 1.91 -18.33
N THR A 94 -0.75 0.82 -17.69
CA THR A 94 -1.49 -0.45 -17.65
C THR A 94 -2.84 -0.30 -16.93
N LEU A 95 -2.90 0.44 -15.83
CA LEU A 95 -4.15 0.64 -15.07
C LEU A 95 -5.15 1.49 -15.86
N ARG A 96 -4.67 2.54 -16.53
CA ARG A 96 -5.53 3.40 -17.37
C ARG A 96 -6.03 2.72 -18.65
N SER A 97 -5.43 1.61 -19.06
CA SER A 97 -5.94 0.84 -20.21
C SER A 97 -7.11 -0.08 -19.86
N VAL A 98 -7.52 -0.16 -18.59
CA VAL A 98 -8.67 -0.96 -18.15
C VAL A 98 -9.97 -0.18 -18.37
N ASP A 99 -10.82 -0.66 -19.27
CA ASP A 99 -12.09 0.00 -19.65
C ASP A 99 -13.08 0.11 -18.47
N LYS A 100 -13.20 -0.94 -17.66
CA LYS A 100 -14.10 -1.02 -16.50
C LYS A 100 -13.31 -1.44 -15.25
N PRO A 101 -12.65 -0.50 -14.56
CA PRO A 101 -11.83 -0.82 -13.41
C PRO A 101 -12.71 -1.25 -12.23
N ASP A 102 -12.42 -2.43 -11.67
CA ASP A 102 -12.96 -2.87 -10.38
C ASP A 102 -12.31 -2.09 -9.22
N THR A 103 -12.79 -2.30 -7.99
CA THR A 103 -12.25 -1.63 -6.80
C THR A 103 -10.75 -1.84 -6.64
N ARG A 104 -10.24 -3.04 -6.89
CA ARG A 104 -8.80 -3.36 -6.75
C ARG A 104 -7.94 -2.57 -7.74
N VAL A 105 -8.41 -2.44 -8.99
CA VAL A 105 -7.75 -1.62 -10.01
C VAL A 105 -7.77 -0.14 -9.59
N LYS A 106 -8.90 0.36 -9.08
CA LYS A 106 -9.00 1.74 -8.57
C LYS A 106 -8.06 1.98 -7.39
N GLU A 107 -7.99 1.07 -6.43
CA GLU A 107 -7.10 1.18 -5.26
C GLU A 107 -5.63 1.23 -5.67
N LEU A 108 -5.19 0.31 -6.54
CA LEU A 108 -3.81 0.33 -7.04
C LEU A 108 -3.52 1.58 -7.88
N LEU A 109 -4.50 2.07 -8.64
CA LEU A 109 -4.37 3.34 -9.36
C LEU A 109 -4.20 4.51 -8.38
N SER A 110 -4.97 4.59 -7.29
CA SER A 110 -4.79 5.61 -6.26
C SER A 110 -3.39 5.58 -5.67
N GLN A 111 -2.85 4.40 -5.34
CA GLN A 111 -1.48 4.25 -4.81
C GLN A 111 -0.41 4.70 -5.82
N VAL A 112 -0.60 4.35 -7.10
CA VAL A 112 0.28 4.79 -8.20
C VAL A 112 0.23 6.30 -8.38
N LEU A 113 -0.97 6.90 -8.36
CA LEU A 113 -1.16 8.36 -8.45
C LEU A 113 -0.48 9.08 -7.28
N TYR A 114 -0.64 8.57 -6.06
CA TYR A 114 0.03 9.13 -4.87
C TYR A 114 1.56 9.12 -5.01
N ARG A 115 2.14 7.99 -5.45
CA ARG A 115 3.59 7.86 -5.68
C ARG A 115 4.09 8.80 -6.80
N LEU A 116 3.24 9.14 -7.76
CA LEU A 116 3.55 10.09 -8.83
C LEU A 116 3.20 11.53 -8.48
N GLU A 117 2.84 11.79 -7.21
CA GLU A 117 2.46 13.12 -6.70
C GLU A 117 1.25 13.73 -7.44
N GLN A 118 0.40 12.88 -8.03
CA GLN A 118 -0.85 13.27 -8.69
C GLN A 118 -1.99 13.27 -7.66
N TYR A 119 -1.85 14.09 -6.63
CA TYR A 119 -2.68 14.02 -5.42
C TYR A 119 -4.15 14.37 -5.66
N GLU A 120 -4.45 15.28 -6.60
CA GLU A 120 -5.83 15.68 -6.91
C GLU A 120 -6.65 14.52 -7.46
N GLU A 121 -6.09 13.77 -8.42
CA GLU A 121 -6.76 12.60 -9.00
C GLU A 121 -6.87 11.48 -7.97
N CYS A 122 -5.79 11.28 -7.19
CA CYS A 122 -5.76 10.32 -6.10
C CYS A 122 -6.87 10.58 -5.07
N TYR A 123 -7.06 11.84 -4.67
CA TYR A 123 -8.09 12.27 -3.72
C TYR A 123 -9.49 11.94 -4.22
N ASN A 124 -9.79 12.27 -5.47
CA ASN A 124 -11.09 12.00 -6.06
C ASN A 124 -11.37 10.49 -6.15
N LEU A 125 -10.34 9.69 -6.46
CA LEU A 125 -10.48 8.25 -6.58
C LEU A 125 -10.70 7.57 -5.22
N TYR A 126 -9.93 7.93 -4.18
CA TYR A 126 -10.18 7.41 -2.83
C TYR A 126 -11.56 7.80 -2.28
N ARG A 127 -12.03 9.02 -2.56
CA ARG A 127 -13.39 9.43 -2.18
C ARG A 127 -14.47 8.62 -2.88
N ASP A 128 -14.27 8.26 -4.14
CA ASP A 128 -15.19 7.37 -4.87
C ASP A 128 -15.18 5.96 -4.27
N ILE A 129 -14.00 5.40 -3.99
CA ILE A 129 -13.86 4.08 -3.39
C ILE A 129 -14.56 4.03 -2.02
N ILE A 130 -14.22 4.91 -1.09
CA ILE A 130 -14.80 4.92 0.27
C ILE A 130 -16.33 5.03 0.24
N LYS A 131 -16.90 5.80 -0.70
CA LYS A 131 -18.36 5.93 -0.83
C LYS A 131 -19.05 4.70 -1.42
N SER A 132 -18.32 3.84 -2.12
CA SER A 132 -18.87 2.71 -2.88
C SER A 132 -18.49 1.34 -2.33
N THR A 133 -17.76 1.31 -1.20
CA THR A 133 -17.32 0.08 -0.52
C THR A 133 -17.74 0.09 0.94
N GLU A 134 -18.18 -1.06 1.44
CA GLU A 134 -18.40 -1.32 2.87
C GLU A 134 -17.79 -2.70 3.15
N ASP A 135 -16.57 -2.70 3.68
CA ASP A 135 -15.77 -3.89 3.96
C ASP A 135 -14.74 -3.59 5.07
N ASP A 136 -13.97 -4.59 5.47
CA ASP A 136 -13.02 -4.50 6.58
C ASP A 136 -11.81 -3.56 6.32
N PHE A 137 -11.69 -2.98 5.12
CA PHE A 137 -10.56 -2.11 4.73
C PHE A 137 -10.88 -0.61 4.78
N GLU A 138 -12.00 -0.21 5.39
CA GLU A 138 -12.42 1.19 5.45
C GLU A 138 -11.38 2.06 6.17
N GLU A 139 -10.87 1.62 7.32
CA GLU A 139 -9.92 2.38 8.14
C GLU A 139 -8.60 2.65 7.40
N GLU A 140 -8.08 1.66 6.66
CA GLU A 140 -6.89 1.80 5.84
C GLU A 140 -7.13 2.80 4.70
N ARG A 141 -8.31 2.78 4.09
CA ARG A 141 -8.67 3.75 3.05
C ARG A 141 -8.83 5.16 3.60
N GLN A 142 -9.38 5.32 4.81
CA GLN A 142 -9.44 6.62 5.49
C GLN A 142 -8.03 7.14 5.81
N THR A 143 -7.14 6.28 6.31
CA THR A 143 -5.73 6.59 6.55
C THR A 143 -5.05 7.04 5.26
N ASN A 144 -5.22 6.28 4.17
CA ASN A 144 -4.69 6.65 2.85
C ASN A 144 -5.24 7.98 2.35
N LEU A 145 -6.55 8.24 2.45
CA LEU A 145 -7.12 9.52 2.05
C LEU A 145 -6.58 10.68 2.91
N SER A 146 -6.37 10.48 4.22
CA SER A 146 -5.79 11.49 5.10
C SER A 146 -4.36 11.89 4.67
N ALA A 147 -3.55 10.93 4.19
CA ALA A 147 -2.23 11.19 3.63
C ALA A 147 -2.30 11.98 2.31
N VAL A 148 -3.31 11.71 1.47
CA VAL A 148 -3.53 12.47 0.23
C VAL A 148 -3.95 13.91 0.55
N VAL A 149 -4.86 14.11 1.50
CA VAL A 149 -5.31 15.44 1.95
C VAL A 149 -4.15 16.24 2.52
N SER A 150 -3.30 15.63 3.36
CA SER A 150 -2.13 16.29 3.90
C SER A 150 -1.13 16.67 2.81
N SER A 151 -0.93 15.81 1.80
CA SER A 151 -0.05 16.07 0.66
C SER A 151 -0.56 17.21 -0.24
N LEU A 152 -1.86 17.25 -0.55
CA LEU A 152 -2.49 18.35 -1.28
C LEU A 152 -2.25 19.71 -0.58
N GLN A 153 -2.39 19.72 0.75
CA GLN A 153 -2.19 20.93 1.53
C GLN A 153 -0.70 21.32 1.62
N LEU A 154 0.20 20.37 1.83
CA LEU A 154 1.63 20.62 1.98
C LEU A 154 2.29 21.08 0.69
N TRP A 155 2.05 20.34 -0.40
CA TRP A 155 2.80 20.45 -1.65
C TRP A 155 2.06 21.29 -2.69
N ASP A 156 0.77 21.01 -2.89
CA ASP A 156 -0.03 21.69 -3.93
C ASP A 156 -0.69 22.98 -3.42
N LYS A 157 -0.56 23.27 -2.12
CA LYS A 157 -1.22 24.39 -1.42
C LYS A 157 -2.74 24.41 -1.67
N LYS A 158 -3.33 23.23 -1.87
CA LYS A 158 -4.74 23.06 -2.11
C LYS A 158 -5.44 22.54 -0.85
N ASP A 159 -6.29 23.39 -0.30
CA ASP A 159 -7.13 23.02 0.82
C ASP A 159 -8.42 22.34 0.35
N VAL A 160 -8.57 21.06 0.69
CA VAL A 160 -9.79 20.27 0.43
C VAL A 160 -10.57 19.97 1.72
N GLY A 161 -10.21 20.62 2.82
CA GLY A 161 -10.72 20.37 4.17
C GLY A 161 -10.09 19.14 4.81
N ASN A 162 -9.98 19.16 6.14
CA ASN A 162 -9.68 17.95 6.89
C ASN A 162 -10.93 17.04 6.86
N PRO A 163 -10.81 15.75 6.51
CA PRO A 163 -11.94 14.84 6.46
C PRO A 163 -12.58 14.53 7.84
N GLU A 164 -11.94 14.93 8.94
CA GLU A 164 -12.40 14.70 10.32
C GLU A 164 -12.67 13.22 10.64
N PHE A 165 -11.87 12.32 10.06
CA PHE A 165 -11.88 10.92 10.40
C PHE A 165 -11.58 10.70 11.89
N ASP A 166 -12.08 9.59 12.43
CA ASP A 166 -11.75 9.21 13.80
C ASP A 166 -10.24 9.03 13.92
N GLU A 167 -9.69 9.53 15.01
CA GLU A 167 -8.25 9.48 15.27
C GLU A 167 -7.94 8.18 16.00
N SER A 168 -8.25 7.07 15.32
CA SER A 168 -8.12 5.69 15.81
C SER A 168 -6.69 5.16 15.75
N SER A 169 -5.85 5.73 14.88
CA SER A 169 -4.45 5.33 14.71
C SER A 169 -3.47 6.50 14.82
N TYR A 170 -2.19 6.18 15.06
CA TYR A 170 -1.15 7.21 15.10
C TYR A 170 -0.86 7.80 13.72
N GLU A 171 -1.08 7.03 12.64
CA GLU A 171 -0.93 7.46 11.25
C GLU A 171 -1.96 8.52 10.88
N ILE A 172 -3.24 8.34 11.26
CA ILE A 172 -4.27 9.38 11.05
C ILE A 172 -3.91 10.64 11.83
N CYS A 173 -3.48 10.51 13.10
CA CYS A 173 -3.04 11.66 13.89
C CYS A 173 -1.84 12.38 13.23
N TYR A 174 -0.88 11.63 12.72
CA TYR A 174 0.29 12.15 12.03
C TYR A 174 -0.09 12.86 10.72
N ASN A 175 -0.94 12.25 9.90
CA ASN A 175 -1.41 12.84 8.64
C ASN A 175 -2.21 14.12 8.89
N ASN A 176 -3.06 14.14 9.92
CA ASN A 176 -3.76 15.35 10.37
C ASN A 176 -2.78 16.44 10.80
N ALA A 177 -1.69 16.10 11.50
CA ALA A 177 -0.67 17.06 11.84
C ALA A 177 0.04 17.63 10.60
N CYS A 178 0.37 16.79 9.63
CA CYS A 178 0.97 17.19 8.35
C CYS A 178 0.05 18.15 7.58
N TYR A 179 -1.26 17.92 7.59
CA TYR A 179 -2.23 18.87 7.05
C TYR A 179 -2.14 20.24 7.75
N PHE A 180 -2.13 20.28 9.09
CA PHE A 180 -1.97 21.54 9.85
C PHE A 180 -0.60 22.21 9.65
N ILE A 181 0.48 21.44 9.50
CA ILE A 181 1.80 21.97 9.09
C ILE A 181 1.69 22.69 7.75
N GLY A 182 1.01 22.09 6.77
CA GLY A 182 0.80 22.70 5.46
C GLY A 182 -0.08 23.95 5.49
N LYS A 183 -0.93 24.10 6.51
CA LYS A 183 -1.71 25.33 6.81
C LYS A 183 -0.92 26.37 7.62
N GLU A 184 0.29 26.02 8.06
CA GLU A 184 1.08 26.79 9.04
C GLU A 184 0.35 27.01 10.38
N ASP A 185 -0.60 26.13 10.71
CA ASP A 185 -1.25 26.08 12.03
C ASP A 185 -0.41 25.22 12.97
N TRP A 186 0.66 25.82 13.47
CA TRP A 186 1.67 25.13 14.27
C TRP A 186 1.11 24.60 15.60
N THR A 187 0.11 25.28 16.16
CA THR A 187 -0.50 24.88 17.43
C THR A 187 -1.33 23.61 17.27
N ASN A 188 -2.17 23.53 16.24
CA ASN A 188 -2.91 22.30 15.97
C ASN A 188 -1.98 21.17 15.48
N ALA A 189 -0.97 21.48 14.66
CA ALA A 189 0.04 20.51 14.26
C ALA A 189 0.73 19.86 15.48
N GLU A 190 1.19 20.66 16.44
CA GLU A 190 1.79 20.14 17.68
C GLU A 190 0.81 19.24 18.46
N LYS A 191 -0.44 19.68 18.64
CA LYS A 191 -1.45 18.90 19.35
C LYS A 191 -1.64 17.51 18.73
N LYS A 192 -1.69 17.44 17.40
CA LYS A 192 -1.86 16.19 16.65
C LYS A 192 -0.60 15.31 16.70
N LEU A 193 0.60 15.88 16.61
CA LEU A 193 1.86 15.14 16.72
C LEU A 193 2.05 14.53 18.12
N ARG A 194 1.72 15.26 19.18
CA ARG A 194 1.76 14.71 20.53
C ARG A 194 0.77 13.57 20.72
N LYS A 195 -0.42 13.68 20.13
CA LYS A 195 -1.40 12.58 20.11
C LYS A 195 -0.85 11.37 19.35
N ALA A 196 -0.29 11.58 18.15
CA ALA A 196 0.36 10.53 17.37
C ALA A 196 1.47 9.81 18.16
N GLU A 197 2.34 10.56 18.86
CA GLU A 197 3.41 9.97 19.68
C GLU A 197 2.87 9.06 20.79
N ILE A 198 1.77 9.46 21.44
CA ILE A 198 1.11 8.64 22.48
C ILE A 198 0.50 7.38 21.87
N PHE A 199 -0.20 7.49 20.74
CA PHE A 199 -0.80 6.34 20.08
C PHE A 199 0.25 5.36 19.56
N CYS A 200 1.32 5.85 18.94
CA CYS A 200 2.40 5.03 18.42
C CYS A 200 3.05 4.20 19.54
N LYS A 201 3.36 4.81 20.70
CA LYS A 201 3.85 4.05 21.87
C LYS A 201 2.87 2.95 22.30
N LYS A 202 1.59 3.30 22.45
CA LYS A 202 0.56 2.35 22.86
C LYS A 202 0.33 1.21 21.88
N SER A 203 0.45 1.47 20.58
CA SER A 203 0.31 0.43 19.55
C SER A 203 1.32 -0.70 19.72
N PHE A 204 2.50 -0.40 20.28
CA PHE A 204 3.57 -1.39 20.48
C PHE A 204 3.72 -1.87 21.92
N GLU A 205 2.97 -1.33 22.90
CA GLU A 205 3.12 -1.68 24.33
C GLU A 205 2.85 -3.16 24.61
N ASP A 206 1.99 -3.80 23.81
CA ASP A 206 1.57 -5.21 23.98
C ASP A 206 2.19 -6.16 22.94
N GLU A 207 3.06 -5.68 22.05
CA GLU A 207 3.65 -6.49 20.98
C GLU A 207 5.00 -7.09 21.41
N SER A 208 5.03 -8.40 21.70
CA SER A 208 6.23 -9.10 22.17
C SER A 208 7.37 -9.20 21.13
N ASP A 209 7.02 -9.04 19.86
CA ASP A 209 7.90 -9.29 18.73
C ASP A 209 8.51 -8.00 18.17
N VAL A 210 8.15 -6.83 18.73
CA VAL A 210 8.68 -5.52 18.33
C VAL A 210 9.76 -5.08 19.31
N THR A 211 10.91 -4.74 18.76
CA THR A 211 12.07 -4.27 19.52
C THR A 211 11.93 -2.80 19.91
N GLU A 212 12.61 -2.39 20.99
CA GLU A 212 12.66 -0.97 21.39
C GLU A 212 13.26 -0.08 20.29
N GLU A 213 14.16 -0.63 19.48
CA GLU A 213 14.74 0.06 18.31
C GLU A 213 13.69 0.35 17.24
N GLU A 214 12.86 -0.65 16.87
CA GLU A 214 11.77 -0.47 15.90
C GLU A 214 10.73 0.57 16.39
N ILE A 215 10.39 0.55 17.68
CA ILE A 215 9.49 1.55 18.28
C ILE A 215 10.10 2.96 18.18
N GLU A 216 11.40 3.08 18.46
CA GLU A 216 12.10 4.36 18.42
C GLU A 216 12.32 4.88 16.98
N GLU A 217 12.44 4.01 15.99
CA GLU A 217 12.43 4.38 14.56
C GLU A 217 11.09 5.02 14.16
N GLU A 218 9.97 4.40 14.51
CA GLU A 218 8.62 4.92 14.24
C GLU A 218 8.37 6.25 14.97
N LEU A 219 8.74 6.33 16.26
CA LEU A 219 8.65 7.56 17.03
C LEU A 219 9.58 8.65 16.51
N GLY A 220 10.70 8.29 15.89
CA GLY A 220 11.64 9.20 15.28
C GLY A 220 10.99 10.09 14.22
N ILE A 221 10.15 9.52 13.36
CA ILE A 221 9.42 10.23 12.31
C ILE A 221 8.48 11.29 12.92
N ILE A 222 7.75 10.92 13.97
CA ILE A 222 6.81 11.80 14.66
C ILE A 222 7.56 12.92 15.40
N ARG A 223 8.61 12.57 16.15
CA ARG A 223 9.38 13.52 16.97
C ARG A 223 10.13 14.55 16.12
N VAL A 224 10.62 14.17 14.94
CA VAL A 224 11.24 15.14 14.00
C VAL A 224 10.22 16.18 13.54
N GLN A 225 9.00 15.77 13.17
CA GLN A 225 7.96 16.72 12.79
C GLN A 225 7.50 17.58 13.98
N LEU A 226 7.44 17.00 15.18
CA LEU A 226 7.12 17.73 16.40
C LEU A 226 8.18 18.79 16.70
N ALA A 227 9.46 18.44 16.59
CA ALA A 227 10.56 19.38 16.74
C ALA A 227 10.47 20.53 15.72
N TYR A 228 10.12 20.23 14.46
CA TYR A 228 9.91 21.25 13.44
C TYR A 228 8.75 22.20 13.80
N ALA A 229 7.60 21.68 14.21
CA ALA A 229 6.46 22.50 14.64
C ALA A 229 6.80 23.37 15.86
N LEU A 230 7.55 22.84 16.84
CA LEU A 230 8.02 23.60 18.00
C LEU A 230 8.99 24.72 17.61
N GLN A 231 9.92 24.44 16.68
CA GLN A 231 10.84 25.44 16.17
C GLN A 231 10.11 26.60 15.49
N LYS A 232 9.05 26.30 14.71
CA LYS A 232 8.20 27.32 14.07
C LYS A 232 7.42 28.17 15.05
N GLN A 233 7.14 27.65 16.24
CA GLN A 233 6.56 28.40 17.36
C GLN A 233 7.61 29.14 18.21
N GLY A 234 8.90 29.10 17.85
CA GLY A 234 9.98 29.73 18.61
C GLY A 234 10.50 28.94 19.81
N ARG A 235 9.95 27.74 20.07
CA ARG A 235 10.31 26.86 21.20
C ARG A 235 11.54 26.00 20.87
N LYS A 236 12.65 26.67 20.57
CA LYS A 236 13.89 26.05 20.04
C LYS A 236 14.51 25.03 21.00
N ASP A 237 14.52 25.31 22.29
CA ASP A 237 15.14 24.42 23.29
C ASP A 237 14.42 23.07 23.38
N GLU A 238 13.09 23.07 23.25
CA GLU A 238 12.28 21.84 23.22
C GLU A 238 12.50 21.06 21.92
N ALA A 239 12.57 21.77 20.78
CA ALA A 239 12.89 21.15 19.49
C ALA A 239 14.27 20.47 19.50
N VAL A 240 15.30 21.12 20.06
CA VAL A 240 16.64 20.54 20.20
C VAL A 240 16.64 19.29 21.07
N LYS A 241 15.89 19.29 22.18
CA LYS A 241 15.77 18.10 23.05
C LYS A 241 15.17 16.91 22.30
N LEU A 242 14.10 17.12 21.53
CA LEU A 242 13.49 16.06 20.71
C LEU A 242 14.44 15.56 19.63
N ASN A 243 15.09 16.45 18.88
CA ASN A 243 16.05 16.05 17.85
C ASN A 243 17.19 15.21 18.43
N ASN A 244 17.69 15.57 19.62
CA ASN A 244 18.74 14.82 20.30
C ASN A 244 18.27 13.42 20.74
N GLN A 245 16.98 13.21 21.04
CA GLN A 245 16.44 11.89 21.32
C GLN A 245 16.47 11.03 20.05
N VAL A 246 16.04 11.58 18.92
CA VAL A 246 16.04 10.86 17.63
C VAL A 246 17.46 10.52 17.16
N THR A 247 18.44 11.41 17.33
CA THR A 247 19.83 11.15 16.88
C THR A 247 20.60 10.17 17.76
N LYS A 248 20.17 9.93 19.00
CA LYS A 248 20.82 8.96 19.90
C LYS A 248 20.44 7.52 19.61
N ASN A 249 19.35 7.32 18.86
CA ASN A 249 18.78 6.02 18.53
C ASN A 249 19.08 5.63 17.06
N LYS A 250 20.13 6.20 16.46
CA LYS A 250 20.70 5.84 15.15
C LYS A 250 22.12 5.34 15.33
#